data_AF-A0A453B860-F1
#
_entry.id   AF-A0A453B860-F1
#
_cell.length_a   1.000
_cell.length_b   1.000
_cell.length_c   1.000
_cell.angle_alpha   90.00
_cell.angle_beta   90.00
_cell.angle_gamma   90.00
#
_symmetry.space_group_name_H-M   'P 1'
#
loop_
_entity.id
_entity.type
_entity.pdbx_description
1 polymer ?
#
loop_
_entity_poly.entity_id
_entity_poly.type
_entity_poly.pdbx_seq_one_letter_code
_entity_poly.pdbx_strand_id
1 'polypeptide(L)'
;RSTSRRGDRFLASSSPSQMAAPADAPGGSADAFEVIRAHQVKAARLPPVEEIRTILDQSVRGVLATHSQEHVGYPSGSMVDFACDQDGSPILAVSSLAVHSKNLAGSTKCSLLVAKDPEDRRDTVITVYGDATPVPDEEKDAVRTAYLRRHPEAFWVCLLNCF
;
A
#
# COMPACT_ATOMS: atom_id res chain seq x y z
N ARG A 1 26.71 27.30 -0.93
CA ARG A 1 25.99 28.48 -0.37
C ARG A 1 24.49 28.24 -0.57
N SER A 2 23.75 28.02 0.52
CA SER A 2 22.27 28.06 0.64
C SER A 2 21.48 27.00 -0.15
N THR A 3 21.00 25.87 0.42
CA THR A 3 19.87 25.61 1.36
C THR A 3 18.45 25.97 0.89
N SER A 4 17.53 25.00 1.15
CA SER A 4 16.07 25.12 1.39
C SER A 4 15.15 24.83 0.19
N ARG A 5 14.05 24.06 0.25
CA ARG A 5 13.40 23.13 1.21
C ARG A 5 12.21 22.45 0.50
N ARG A 6 11.88 21.23 0.93
CA ARG A 6 10.53 20.60 1.02
C ARG A 6 9.73 20.31 -0.25
N GLY A 7 9.38 19.02 -0.38
CA GLY A 7 8.17 18.58 -1.05
C GLY A 7 8.12 17.06 -1.23
N ASP A 8 8.15 16.28 -0.16
CA ASP A 8 7.71 14.87 -0.23
C ASP A 8 6.24 14.86 -0.61
N ARG A 9 5.98 14.40 -1.84
CA ARG A 9 4.64 14.15 -2.35
C ARG A 9 4.55 12.69 -2.71
N PHE A 10 4.17 11.88 -1.74
CA PHE A 10 3.60 10.57 -1.99
C PHE A 10 2.38 10.75 -2.92
N LEU A 11 2.49 10.28 -4.15
CA LEU A 11 1.38 10.22 -5.10
C LEU A 11 0.67 8.88 -4.90
N ALA A 12 -0.44 8.89 -4.18
CA ALA A 12 -1.37 7.77 -4.12
C ALA A 12 -2.48 8.00 -5.15
N SER A 13 -2.74 7.02 -6.01
CA SER A 13 -3.90 7.00 -6.88
C SER A 13 -4.88 5.92 -6.40
N SER A 14 -6.14 6.32 -6.23
CA SER A 14 -7.26 5.42 -5.96
C SER A 14 -8.27 5.55 -7.11
N SER A 15 -8.58 4.46 -7.80
CA SER A 15 -9.61 4.45 -8.84
C SER A 15 -10.99 4.21 -8.21
N PRO A 16 -12.03 5.00 -8.52
CA PRO A 16 -13.39 4.67 -8.11
C PRO A 16 -13.93 3.48 -8.91
N SER A 17 -14.46 2.47 -8.23
CA SER A 17 -15.10 1.30 -8.83
C SER A 17 -16.34 1.69 -9.63
N GLN A 18 -16.34 1.47 -10.96
CA GLN A 18 -17.53 1.61 -11.80
C GLN A 18 -18.53 0.48 -11.50
N MET A 19 -19.72 0.84 -11.06
CA MET A 19 -20.86 -0.06 -10.87
C MET A 19 -21.41 -0.52 -12.23
N ALA A 20 -21.47 -1.84 -12.45
CA ALA A 20 -22.41 -2.44 -13.39
C ALA A 20 -23.33 -3.39 -12.61
N ALA A 21 -24.63 -3.09 -12.61
CA ALA A 21 -25.67 -3.89 -11.96
C ALA A 21 -26.26 -4.91 -12.95
N PRO A 22 -26.69 -6.10 -12.49
CA PRO A 22 -27.51 -6.99 -13.31
C PRO A 22 -28.92 -6.43 -13.45
N ALA A 23 -29.47 -6.51 -14.66
CA ALA A 23 -30.81 -6.05 -14.99
C ALA A 23 -31.89 -7.05 -14.52
N ASP A 24 -33.05 -6.49 -14.21
CA ASP A 24 -34.38 -7.10 -14.04
C ASP A 24 -34.82 -7.64 -12.67
N ALA A 25 -35.45 -6.74 -11.89
CA ALA A 25 -36.54 -7.06 -10.97
C ALA A 25 -37.64 -5.98 -11.09
N PRO A 26 -38.95 -6.33 -11.06
CA PRO A 26 -40.05 -5.37 -11.22
C PRO A 26 -40.30 -4.61 -9.91
N GLY A 27 -40.18 -3.28 -9.95
CA GLY A 27 -40.02 -2.41 -8.77
C GLY A 27 -38.61 -1.81 -8.81
N GLY A 28 -38.41 -0.90 -9.76
CA GLY A 28 -37.17 -0.74 -10.52
C GLY A 28 -35.90 -0.58 -9.68
N SER A 29 -34.90 -1.41 -9.97
CA SER A 29 -33.54 -1.28 -9.44
C SER A 29 -32.97 0.13 -9.60
N ALA A 30 -33.40 0.87 -10.63
CA ALA A 30 -33.07 2.28 -10.86
C ALA A 30 -33.44 3.19 -9.67
N ASP A 31 -34.63 3.05 -9.08
CA ASP A 31 -35.06 3.83 -7.91
C ASP A 31 -34.22 3.48 -6.69
N ALA A 32 -33.92 2.20 -6.49
CA ALA A 32 -33.07 1.75 -5.38
C ALA A 32 -31.63 2.28 -5.51
N PHE A 33 -31.05 2.27 -6.72
CA PHE A 33 -29.72 2.84 -6.96
C PHE A 33 -29.68 4.34 -6.74
N GLU A 34 -30.74 5.07 -7.11
CA GLU A 34 -30.84 6.50 -6.86
C GLU A 34 -30.91 6.80 -5.36
N VAL A 35 -31.72 6.04 -4.61
CA VAL A 35 -31.81 6.14 -3.15
C VAL A 35 -30.45 5.84 -2.49
N ILE A 36 -29.78 4.76 -2.89
CA ILE A 36 -28.45 4.40 -2.38
C ILE A 36 -27.46 5.52 -2.68
N ARG A 37 -27.42 6.03 -3.91
CA ARG A 37 -26.50 7.12 -4.29
C ARG A 37 -26.77 8.39 -3.47
N ALA A 38 -28.03 8.79 -3.34
CA ALA A 38 -28.43 9.97 -2.60
C ALA A 38 -28.04 9.88 -1.12
N HIS A 39 -28.14 8.68 -0.53
CA HIS A 39 -27.63 8.39 0.81
C HIS A 39 -26.11 8.48 0.87
N GLN A 40 -25.40 7.78 -0.02
CA GLN A 40 -23.93 7.72 -0.03
C GLN A 40 -23.31 9.12 -0.13
N VAL A 41 -23.84 10.00 -0.98
CA VAL A 41 -23.35 11.39 -1.13
C VAL A 41 -23.43 12.19 0.18
N LYS A 42 -24.42 11.91 1.05
CA LYS A 42 -24.66 12.65 2.30
C LYS A 42 -24.05 11.96 3.52
N ALA A 43 -23.68 10.69 3.41
CA ALA A 43 -23.15 9.91 4.52
C ALA A 43 -21.82 10.52 5.01
N ALA A 44 -21.71 10.68 6.33
CA ALA A 44 -20.46 11.09 6.96
C ALA A 44 -19.40 10.01 6.73
N ARG A 45 -18.21 10.43 6.27
CA ARG A 45 -17.06 9.57 6.01
C ARG A 45 -15.78 10.35 6.27
N LEU A 46 -14.68 9.64 6.44
CA LEU A 46 -13.37 10.26 6.50
C LEU A 46 -13.07 11.01 5.18
N PRO A 47 -12.33 12.13 5.23
CA PRO A 47 -11.73 12.71 4.04
C PRO A 47 -10.89 11.66 3.29
N PRO A 48 -10.82 11.70 1.95
CA PRO A 48 -10.14 10.66 1.17
C PRO A 48 -8.69 10.36 1.60
N VAL A 49 -7.93 11.39 1.97
CA VAL A 49 -6.54 11.22 2.44
C VAL A 49 -6.46 10.52 3.80
N GLU A 50 -7.41 10.79 4.70
CA GLU A 50 -7.47 10.14 6.01
C GLU A 50 -7.93 8.70 5.89
N GLU A 51 -8.89 8.43 4.99
CA GLU A 51 -9.32 7.07 4.65
C GLU A 51 -8.17 6.23 4.12
N ILE A 52 -7.43 6.73 3.11
CA ILE A 52 -6.28 6.04 2.52
C ILE A 52 -5.19 5.76 3.58
N ARG A 53 -4.85 6.76 4.40
CA ARG A 53 -3.85 6.59 5.48
C ARG A 53 -4.29 5.57 6.52
N THR A 54 -5.57 5.57 6.88
CA THR A 54 -6.14 4.62 7.83
C THR A 54 -6.09 3.20 7.27
N ILE A 55 -6.46 3.01 6.00
CA ILE A 55 -6.41 1.69 5.35
C ILE A 55 -4.96 1.19 5.26
N LEU A 56 -4.01 2.04 4.85
CA LEU A 56 -2.59 1.67 4.79
C LEU A 56 -2.03 1.27 6.16
N ASP A 57 -2.28 2.06 7.21
CA ASP A 57 -1.79 1.78 8.57
C ASP A 57 -2.43 0.53 9.20
N GLN A 58 -3.66 0.19 8.81
CA GLN A 58 -4.34 -1.02 9.27
C GLN A 58 -3.98 -2.27 8.47
N SER A 59 -3.42 -2.10 7.28
CA SER A 59 -3.01 -3.19 6.41
C SER A 59 -1.61 -3.70 6.77
N VAL A 60 -1.40 -5.00 6.63
CA VAL A 60 -0.14 -5.65 6.99
C VAL A 60 0.49 -6.43 5.84
N ARG A 61 -0.23 -6.56 4.71
CA ARG A 61 0.14 -7.33 3.53
C ARG A 61 -0.20 -6.59 2.26
N GLY A 62 0.66 -6.71 1.26
CA GLY A 62 0.45 -6.09 -0.06
C GLY A 62 1.24 -6.78 -1.16
N VAL A 63 1.06 -6.30 -2.39
CA VAL A 63 1.83 -6.72 -3.56
C VAL A 63 2.86 -5.66 -3.89
N LEU A 64 4.13 -6.00 -3.74
CA LEU A 64 5.25 -5.16 -4.14
C LEU A 64 5.59 -5.43 -5.61
N ALA A 65 5.48 -4.39 -6.45
CA ALA A 65 5.95 -4.41 -7.83
C ALA A 65 7.33 -3.76 -7.93
N THR A 66 8.29 -4.49 -8.50
CA THR A 66 9.70 -4.10 -8.68
C THR A 66 10.14 -4.27 -10.13
N HIS A 67 11.26 -3.68 -10.51
CA HIS A 67 11.87 -3.90 -11.82
C HIS A 67 12.68 -5.19 -11.79
N SER A 68 12.32 -6.17 -12.63
CA SER A 68 13.00 -7.47 -12.63
C SER A 68 14.45 -7.33 -13.12
N GLN A 69 15.40 -7.83 -12.32
CA GLN A 69 16.79 -7.97 -12.77
C GLN A 69 17.00 -9.22 -13.65
N GLU A 70 16.26 -10.29 -13.39
CA GLU A 70 16.38 -11.55 -14.14
C GLU A 70 15.71 -11.49 -15.51
N HIS A 71 14.57 -10.78 -15.60
CA HIS A 71 13.79 -10.62 -16.82
C HIS A 71 13.76 -9.14 -17.20
N VAL A 72 14.87 -8.64 -17.75
CA VAL A 72 15.05 -7.23 -18.11
C VAL A 72 13.89 -6.75 -18.99
N GLY A 73 13.30 -5.61 -18.61
CA GLY A 73 12.16 -5.01 -19.29
C GLY A 73 10.79 -5.41 -18.73
N TYR A 74 10.72 -6.39 -17.83
CA TYR A 74 9.48 -6.81 -17.18
C TYR A 74 9.41 -6.37 -15.70
N PRO A 75 8.22 -6.01 -15.19
CA PRO A 75 8.00 -5.89 -13.75
C PRO A 75 7.93 -7.27 -13.09
N SER A 76 8.23 -7.32 -11.80
CA SER A 76 8.05 -8.50 -10.96
C SER A 76 7.19 -8.15 -9.75
N GLY A 77 6.12 -8.92 -9.54
CA GLY A 77 5.23 -8.79 -8.38
C GLY A 77 5.58 -9.83 -7.31
N SER A 78 5.59 -9.43 -6.04
CA SER A 78 5.76 -10.32 -4.89
C SER A 78 4.82 -9.95 -3.76
N MET A 79 4.25 -10.95 -3.09
CA MET A 79 3.58 -10.71 -1.81
C MET A 79 4.61 -10.34 -0.75
N VAL A 80 4.33 -9.29 0.01
CA VAL A 80 5.17 -8.81 1.10
C VAL A 80 4.32 -8.49 2.33
N ASP A 81 4.91 -8.73 3.49
CA ASP A 81 4.43 -8.16 4.74
C ASP A 81 5.05 -6.77 4.91
N PHE A 82 4.28 -5.84 5.47
CA PHE A 82 4.74 -4.48 5.74
C PHE A 82 4.08 -3.90 6.99
N ALA A 83 4.60 -2.79 7.48
CA ALA A 83 3.96 -1.97 8.50
C ALA A 83 4.21 -0.49 8.19
N CYS A 84 3.28 0.41 8.51
CA CYS A 84 3.54 1.84 8.37
C CYS A 84 4.31 2.40 9.59
N ASP A 85 5.23 3.32 9.34
CA ASP A 85 5.82 4.18 10.36
C ASP A 85 4.85 5.29 10.81
N GLN A 86 5.33 6.23 11.64
CA GLN A 86 4.52 7.35 12.14
C GLN A 86 4.10 8.35 11.06
N ASP A 87 4.85 8.41 9.95
CA ASP A 87 4.57 9.29 8.81
C ASP A 87 3.68 8.62 7.76
N GLY A 88 3.41 7.31 7.92
CA GLY A 88 2.61 6.49 7.00
C GLY A 88 3.44 5.80 5.92
N SER A 89 4.77 5.82 6.02
CA SER A 89 5.67 5.18 5.08
C SER A 89 5.70 3.66 5.31
N PRO A 90 5.49 2.83 4.28
CA PRO A 90 5.56 1.38 4.43
C PRO A 90 7.00 0.91 4.69
N ILE A 91 7.21 0.27 5.83
CA ILE A 91 8.42 -0.46 6.21
C ILE A 91 8.30 -1.90 5.71
N LEU A 92 9.32 -2.36 5.00
CA LEU A 92 9.41 -3.73 4.46
C LEU A 92 10.55 -4.48 5.13
N ALA A 93 10.24 -5.63 5.75
CA ALA A 93 11.25 -6.57 6.22
C ALA A 93 11.49 -7.65 5.16
N VAL A 94 12.61 -7.56 4.43
CA VAL A 94 12.88 -8.44 3.29
C VAL A 94 14.17 -9.24 3.45
N SER A 95 14.15 -10.49 2.97
CA SER A 95 15.34 -11.37 2.98
C SER A 95 16.31 -10.96 1.88
N SER A 96 17.61 -10.98 2.16
CA SER A 96 18.65 -10.78 1.14
C SER A 96 18.60 -11.83 0.01
N LEU A 97 17.97 -12.98 0.27
CA LEU A 97 17.80 -14.05 -0.72
C LEU A 97 16.59 -13.84 -1.64
N ALA A 98 15.64 -12.99 -1.25
CA ALA A 98 14.40 -12.80 -1.99
C ALA A 98 14.62 -12.09 -3.32
N VAL A 99 13.83 -12.46 -4.34
CA VAL A 99 13.91 -11.88 -5.69
C VAL A 99 13.64 -10.38 -5.66
N HIS A 100 12.62 -9.92 -4.93
CA HIS A 100 12.32 -8.50 -4.81
C HIS A 100 13.46 -7.70 -4.15
N SER A 101 14.19 -8.27 -3.18
CA SER A 101 15.34 -7.60 -2.56
C SER A 101 16.48 -7.40 -3.55
N LYS A 102 16.74 -8.41 -4.40
CA LYS A 102 17.69 -8.27 -5.50
C LYS A 102 17.20 -7.19 -6.44
N ASN A 103 15.95 -7.23 -6.88
CA ASN A 103 15.37 -6.22 -7.76
C ASN A 103 15.54 -4.79 -7.22
N LEU A 104 15.25 -4.57 -5.94
CA LEU A 104 15.41 -3.27 -5.28
C LEU A 104 16.87 -2.78 -5.21
N ALA A 105 17.84 -3.69 -5.13
CA ALA A 105 19.26 -3.33 -5.19
C ALA A 105 19.69 -2.81 -6.59
N GLY A 106 18.98 -3.21 -7.65
CA GLY A 106 19.24 -2.73 -9.02
C GLY A 106 18.46 -1.46 -9.37
N SER A 107 17.25 -1.31 -8.83
CA SER A 107 16.41 -0.11 -8.98
C SER A 107 15.56 0.07 -7.73
N THR A 108 15.70 1.22 -7.07
CA THR A 108 14.91 1.57 -5.88
C THR A 108 13.44 1.80 -6.23
N LYS A 109 13.09 2.01 -7.50
CA LYS A 109 11.73 2.36 -7.92
C LYS A 109 10.80 1.16 -7.84
N CYS A 110 9.77 1.30 -7.01
CA CYS A 110 8.77 0.29 -6.79
C CYS A 110 7.38 0.90 -6.57
N SER A 111 6.38 0.03 -6.50
CA SER A 111 5.06 0.39 -5.99
C SER A 111 4.50 -0.71 -5.10
N LEU A 112 3.74 -0.33 -4.09
CA LEU A 112 3.05 -1.23 -3.19
C LEU A 112 1.54 -1.11 -3.41
N LEU A 113 0.91 -2.21 -3.81
CA LEU A 113 -0.54 -2.33 -3.92
C LEU A 113 -1.11 -2.95 -2.64
N VAL A 114 -2.12 -2.31 -2.08
CA VAL A 114 -2.81 -2.73 -0.86
C VAL A 114 -4.31 -2.71 -1.14
N ALA A 115 -4.97 -3.84 -0.91
CA ALA A 115 -6.42 -3.95 -0.97
C ALA A 115 -6.98 -3.95 0.46
N LYS A 116 -7.99 -3.12 0.72
CA LYS A 116 -8.69 -3.11 2.02
C LYS A 116 -9.34 -4.46 2.32
N ASP A 117 -9.99 -5.04 1.30
CA ASP A 117 -10.46 -6.42 1.29
C ASP A 117 -9.85 -7.12 0.06
N PRO A 118 -8.91 -8.06 0.23
CA PRO A 118 -8.30 -8.79 -0.88
C PRO A 118 -9.29 -9.63 -1.70
N GLU A 119 -10.43 -10.01 -1.14
CA GLU A 119 -11.43 -10.85 -1.80
C GLU A 119 -12.50 -10.01 -2.53
N ASP A 120 -12.71 -8.74 -2.13
CA ASP A 120 -13.64 -7.82 -2.80
C ASP A 120 -12.93 -6.84 -3.74
N ARG A 121 -12.97 -7.16 -5.04
CA ARG A 121 -12.41 -6.30 -6.10
C ARG A 121 -13.08 -4.94 -6.24
N ARG A 122 -14.25 -4.73 -5.61
CA ARG A 122 -15.00 -3.46 -5.68
C ARG A 122 -14.66 -2.53 -4.53
N ASP A 123 -14.06 -3.04 -3.45
CA ASP A 123 -13.61 -2.22 -2.33
C ASP A 123 -12.32 -1.47 -2.72
N THR A 124 -11.83 -0.67 -1.78
CA THR A 124 -10.73 0.26 -1.97
C THR A 124 -9.41 -0.47 -2.20
N VAL A 125 -8.77 -0.16 -3.32
CA VAL A 125 -7.40 -0.58 -3.65
C VAL A 125 -6.52 0.65 -3.76
N ILE A 126 -5.39 0.63 -3.07
CA ILE A 126 -4.44 1.73 -2.96
C ILE A 126 -3.12 1.29 -3.59
N THR A 127 -2.58 2.09 -4.49
CA THR A 127 -1.22 1.91 -5.00
C THR A 127 -0.35 3.07 -4.55
N VAL A 128 0.70 2.76 -3.80
CA VAL A 128 1.72 3.70 -3.34
C VAL A 128 2.94 3.56 -4.23
N TYR A 129 3.38 4.66 -4.85
CA TYR A 129 4.62 4.70 -5.63
C TYR A 129 5.73 5.34 -4.80
N GLY A 130 6.94 4.80 -4.89
CA GLY A 130 8.08 5.32 -4.13
C GLY A 130 9.42 4.71 -4.53
N ASP A 131 10.44 5.12 -3.80
CA ASP A 131 11.79 4.59 -3.87
C ASP A 131 12.08 3.85 -2.56
N ALA A 132 12.40 2.55 -2.63
CA ALA A 132 12.78 1.76 -1.47
C ALA A 132 14.21 2.13 -1.03
N THR A 133 14.37 2.53 0.24
CA THR A 133 15.65 2.97 0.79
C THR A 133 16.05 2.10 1.98
N PRO A 134 17.24 1.49 1.98
CA PRO A 134 17.69 0.73 3.14
C PRO A 134 17.70 1.60 4.40
N VAL A 135 17.15 1.06 5.49
CA VAL A 135 17.12 1.73 6.78
C VAL A 135 18.55 1.82 7.36
N PRO A 136 19.03 3.02 7.77
CA PRO A 136 20.33 3.19 8.40
C PRO A 136 20.47 2.36 9.69
N ASP A 137 21.69 1.93 10.01
CA ASP A 137 21.94 1.07 11.19
C ASP A 137 21.46 1.72 12.50
N GLU A 138 21.54 3.05 12.60
CA GLU A 138 21.12 3.82 13.77
C GLU A 138 19.59 3.85 13.98
N GLU A 139 18.82 3.62 12.90
CA GLU A 139 17.35 3.68 12.91
C GLU A 139 16.69 2.29 12.98
N LYS A 140 17.48 1.22 12.79
CA LYS A 140 16.98 -0.16 12.72
C LYS A 140 16.15 -0.57 13.93
N ASP A 141 16.55 -0.19 15.14
CA ASP A 141 15.81 -0.58 16.36
C ASP A 141 14.43 0.11 16.44
N ALA A 142 14.35 1.38 16.02
CA ALA A 142 13.10 2.12 16.00
C ALA A 142 12.15 1.56 14.93
N VAL A 143 12.65 1.32 13.72
CA VAL A 143 11.90 0.73 12.61
C VAL A 143 11.44 -0.69 12.95
N ARG A 144 12.31 -1.51 13.55
CA ARG A 144 11.97 -2.84 14.02
C ARG A 144 10.84 -2.81 15.04
N THR A 145 10.88 -1.87 15.99
CA THR A 145 9.82 -1.71 16.99
C THR A 145 8.49 -1.35 16.33
N ALA A 146 8.51 -0.44 15.34
CA ALA A 146 7.31 -0.10 14.57
C ALA A 146 6.75 -1.30 13.79
N TYR A 147 7.62 -2.09 13.16
CA TYR A 147 7.23 -3.29 12.43
C TYR A 147 6.60 -4.35 13.34
N LEU A 148 7.25 -4.66 14.48
CA LEU A 148 6.79 -5.67 15.43
C LEU A 148 5.47 -5.30 16.13
N ARG A 149 5.11 -4.01 16.18
CA ARG A 149 3.77 -3.62 16.65
C ARG A 149 2.65 -4.19 15.77
N ARG A 150 2.91 -4.40 14.48
CA ARG A 150 1.94 -4.95 13.52
C ARG A 150 2.13 -6.43 13.24
N HIS A 151 3.36 -6.93 13.41
CA HIS A 151 3.72 -8.33 13.25
C HIS A 151 4.41 -8.88 14.53
N PRO A 152 3.68 -9.11 15.63
CA PRO A 152 4.27 -9.54 16.90
C PRO A 152 5.04 -10.86 16.82
N GLU A 153 4.66 -11.73 15.90
CA GLU A 153 5.27 -13.05 15.67
C GLU A 153 6.53 -13.02 14.80
N ALA A 154 6.85 -11.87 14.17
CA ALA A 154 7.95 -11.74 13.21
C ALA A 154 9.34 -11.69 13.87
N PHE A 155 9.69 -12.68 14.69
CA PHE A 155 10.96 -12.76 15.40
C PHE A 155 12.19 -12.75 14.47
N TRP A 156 12.02 -13.17 13.21
CA TRP A 156 13.07 -13.25 12.20
C TRP A 156 13.51 -11.90 11.64
N VAL A 157 12.78 -10.80 11.92
CA VAL A 157 13.09 -9.46 11.39
C VAL A 157 14.51 -8.98 11.72
N CYS A 158 15.12 -9.46 12.81
CA CYS A 158 16.52 -9.18 13.14
C CYS A 158 17.52 -9.61 12.08
N LEU A 159 17.14 -10.59 11.25
CA LEU A 159 17.98 -11.21 10.23
C LEU A 159 17.67 -10.70 8.81
N LEU A 160 16.74 -9.75 8.69
CA LEU A 160 16.26 -9.22 7.43
C LEU A 160 16.78 -7.81 7.17
N ASN A 161 16.87 -7.44 5.90
CA ASN A 161 17.07 -6.06 5.50
C ASN A 161 15.75 -5.30 5.68
N CYS A 162 15.80 -4.12 6.25
CA CYS A 162 14.66 -3.21 6.32
C CYS A 162 14.80 -2.15 5.23
N PHE A 163 13.74 -1.95 4.45
CA PHE A 163 13.57 -0.85 3.50
C PHE A 163 12.38 0.00 3.90
#